data_AF-A0A7R9YA94-F1
#
_entry.id   AF-A0A7R9YA94-F1
#
_cell.length_a   1.000
_cell.length_b   1.000
_cell.length_c   1.000
_cell.angle_alpha   90.00
_cell.angle_beta   90.00
_cell.angle_gamma   90.00
#
_symmetry.space_group_name_H-M   'P 1'
#
loop_
_entity.id
_entity.type
_entity.pdbx_description
1 polymer ?
#
loop_
_entity_poly.entity_id
_entity_poly.type
_entity_poly.pdbx_seq_one_letter_code
_entity_poly.pdbx_strand_id
1 'polypeptide(L)'
;MQAPRGDSGEGIAFAMAEALLGSLDLQDELDDVGALSASAAEFNPQAPAAPAAPFFGAATGFSEPSLSPVYDDEETAREQHEAMLAAEALTYLLVTFEGMVGQDAAAEALERSNWDTDAAESLLRRVLYEPPPGPAVCKFYLMGQCRRLDCYFSHDASQTMCKYWLKGTCTAGSSCIFRHALLADAD
;
A
#
# COMPACT_ATOMS: atom_id res chain seq x y z
N MET A 1 7.10 4.72 37.35
CA MET A 1 5.95 5.30 36.61
C MET A 1 6.38 5.35 35.14
N GLN A 2 6.13 4.26 34.41
CA GLN A 2 6.42 4.15 32.97
C GLN A 2 5.41 5.01 32.19
N ALA A 3 5.92 5.82 31.26
CA ALA A 3 5.12 6.43 30.19
C ALA A 3 4.89 5.40 29.05
N PRO A 4 3.76 5.47 28.32
CA PRO A 4 3.52 4.59 27.18
C PRO A 4 4.45 4.96 26.02
N ARG A 5 5.19 3.97 25.49
CA ARG A 5 5.93 4.11 24.23
C ARG A 5 4.91 4.09 23.10
N GLY A 6 4.79 5.23 22.42
CA GLY A 6 3.97 5.37 21.23
C GLY A 6 4.51 4.48 20.11
N ASP A 7 3.55 3.83 19.47
CA ASP A 7 3.66 3.15 18.19
C ASP A 7 4.31 4.09 17.15
N SER A 8 5.46 3.70 16.61
CA SER A 8 6.16 4.48 15.57
C SER A 8 6.60 3.56 14.42
N GLY A 9 5.75 2.62 14.04
CA GLY A 9 5.93 1.76 12.87
C GLY A 9 5.08 2.15 11.65
N GLU A 10 4.23 3.17 11.75
CA GLU A 10 3.46 3.68 10.61
C GLU A 10 4.29 4.74 9.86
N GLY A 11 5.41 4.31 9.29
CA GLY A 11 6.31 5.15 8.51
C GLY A 11 5.96 5.15 7.03
N ILE A 12 5.36 6.25 6.56
CA ILE A 12 5.51 6.91 5.24
C ILE A 12 5.33 6.13 3.91
N ALA A 13 5.38 4.79 3.87
CA ALA A 13 5.27 4.01 2.63
C ALA A 13 3.81 3.71 2.22
N PHE A 14 2.85 3.76 3.16
CA PHE A 14 1.44 3.48 2.85
C PHE A 14 0.69 4.71 2.29
N ALA A 15 1.08 5.92 2.69
CA ALA A 15 0.41 7.16 2.27
C ALA A 15 0.63 7.53 0.79
N MET A 16 1.63 6.94 0.11
CA MET A 16 1.90 7.21 -1.31
C MET A 16 1.15 6.25 -2.26
N ALA A 17 0.70 5.08 -1.77
CA ALA A 17 -0.03 4.10 -2.56
C ALA A 17 -1.54 4.41 -2.69
N GLU A 18 -2.14 5.08 -1.70
CA GLU A 18 -3.56 5.48 -1.74
C GLU A 18 -3.82 6.69 -2.66
N ALA A 19 -2.81 7.53 -2.92
CA ALA A 19 -2.96 8.73 -3.75
C ALA A 19 -3.11 8.44 -5.26
N LEU A 20 -2.83 7.21 -5.72
CA LEU A 20 -2.91 6.83 -7.14
C LEU A 20 -4.10 5.91 -7.49
N LEU A 21 -4.89 5.46 -6.51
CA LEU A 21 -6.07 4.62 -6.74
C LEU A 21 -7.41 5.28 -6.33
N GLY A 22 -7.39 6.50 -5.81
CA GLY A 22 -8.56 7.22 -5.30
C GLY A 22 -9.46 7.91 -6.35
N SER A 23 -9.63 7.39 -7.57
CA SER A 23 -10.49 8.01 -8.58
C SER A 23 -11.60 7.11 -9.16
N LEU A 24 -12.07 6.12 -8.40
CA LEU A 24 -13.29 5.38 -8.73
C LEU A 24 -14.29 5.45 -7.56
N ASP A 25 -14.78 6.65 -7.30
CA ASP A 25 -15.97 6.87 -6.49
C ASP A 25 -17.21 6.60 -7.36
N LEU A 26 -17.70 5.37 -7.31
CA LEU A 26 -18.94 4.93 -7.95
C LEU A 26 -19.83 4.24 -6.90
N GLN A 27 -20.08 4.93 -5.79
CA GLN A 27 -21.07 4.55 -4.80
C GLN A 27 -21.74 5.79 -4.19
N ASP A 28 -22.49 6.55 -4.99
CA ASP A 28 -23.57 7.40 -4.48
C ASP A 28 -24.55 7.71 -5.63
N GLU A 29 -25.53 6.83 -5.86
CA GLU A 29 -26.84 7.12 -6.50
C GLU A 29 -27.65 5.80 -6.57
N LEU A 30 -28.02 5.23 -5.41
CA LEU A 30 -29.03 4.17 -5.33
C LEU A 30 -30.02 4.38 -4.17
N ASP A 31 -30.33 5.64 -3.86
CA ASP A 31 -31.40 6.02 -2.94
C ASP A 31 -32.36 7.03 -3.57
N ASP A 32 -33.02 6.64 -4.67
CA ASP A 32 -34.34 7.20 -5.00
C ASP A 32 -35.19 6.23 -5.85
N VAL A 33 -35.52 5.08 -5.24
CA VAL A 33 -36.63 4.24 -5.70
C VAL A 33 -37.90 4.62 -4.94
N GLY A 34 -38.39 5.84 -5.21
CA GLY A 34 -39.56 6.44 -4.58
C GLY A 34 -40.65 6.87 -5.57
N ALA A 35 -41.40 5.89 -6.09
CA ALA A 35 -42.80 6.03 -6.50
C ALA A 35 -43.21 7.19 -7.43
N LEU A 36 -43.31 6.92 -8.74
CA LEU A 36 -44.42 7.46 -9.56
C LEU A 36 -44.91 6.40 -10.55
N SER A 37 -45.97 5.72 -10.14
CA SER A 37 -46.83 4.91 -11.01
C SER A 37 -47.60 5.78 -12.01
N ALA A 38 -47.57 5.36 -13.26
CA ALA A 38 -48.63 5.48 -14.27
C ALA A 38 -49.22 6.89 -14.54
N SER A 39 -48.86 7.44 -15.71
CA SER A 39 -49.87 7.92 -16.66
C SER A 39 -49.27 7.96 -18.06
N ALA A 40 -49.84 7.16 -18.95
CA ALA A 40 -49.63 7.27 -20.39
C ALA A 40 -50.20 8.62 -20.86
N ALA A 41 -49.34 9.55 -21.23
CA ALA A 41 -49.73 10.74 -21.98
C ALA A 41 -49.40 10.49 -23.46
N GLU A 42 -50.46 10.49 -24.25
CA GLU A 42 -50.52 10.13 -25.65
C GLU A 42 -49.72 11.12 -26.52
N PHE A 43 -49.05 10.58 -27.54
CA PHE A 43 -48.38 11.37 -28.58
C PHE A 43 -49.43 12.18 -29.35
N ASN A 44 -49.40 13.51 -29.22
CA ASN A 44 -50.27 14.41 -29.98
C ASN A 44 -49.49 15.02 -31.16
N PRO A 45 -49.74 14.58 -32.43
CA PRO A 45 -49.02 15.05 -33.60
C PRO A 45 -49.43 16.45 -34.10
N GLN A 46 -50.26 17.20 -33.36
CA GLN A 46 -50.85 18.46 -33.83
C GLN A 46 -50.54 19.69 -32.96
N ALA A 47 -49.36 19.76 -32.33
CA ALA A 47 -48.91 20.99 -31.68
C ALA A 47 -48.41 22.02 -32.73
N PRO A 48 -48.96 23.25 -32.78
CA PRO A 48 -48.58 24.25 -33.77
C PRO A 48 -47.20 24.87 -33.48
N ALA A 49 -46.47 25.21 -34.54
CA ALA A 49 -45.17 25.87 -34.49
C ALA A 49 -45.26 27.21 -33.75
N ALA A 50 -44.54 27.34 -32.63
CA ALA A 50 -44.36 28.61 -31.94
C ALA A 50 -43.31 29.47 -32.68
N PRO A 51 -43.56 30.80 -32.81
CA PRO A 51 -42.71 31.69 -33.58
C PRO A 51 -41.42 32.09 -32.84
N ALA A 52 -40.44 32.49 -33.64
CA ALA A 52 -39.12 32.96 -33.25
C ALA A 52 -39.14 33.95 -32.08
N ALA A 53 -38.47 33.58 -30.99
CA ALA A 53 -38.02 34.49 -29.95
C ALA A 53 -36.67 35.12 -30.35
N PRO A 54 -36.39 36.37 -29.93
CA PRO A 54 -35.43 37.24 -30.60
C PRO A 54 -33.98 36.88 -30.30
N PHE A 55 -33.17 37.11 -31.32
CA PHE A 55 -31.71 37.14 -31.31
C PHE A 55 -31.22 38.26 -30.39
N PHE A 56 -31.00 37.97 -29.11
CA PHE A 56 -30.16 38.79 -28.25
C PHE A 56 -28.73 38.27 -28.34
N GLY A 57 -27.93 38.96 -29.14
CA GLY A 57 -26.48 38.78 -29.14
C GLY A 57 -25.87 39.27 -27.83
N ALA A 58 -25.05 38.43 -27.23
CA ALA A 58 -23.93 38.85 -26.40
C ALA A 58 -22.73 38.02 -26.81
N ALA A 59 -21.78 38.68 -27.48
CA ALA A 59 -20.43 38.20 -27.60
C ALA A 59 -19.88 37.92 -26.20
N THR A 60 -19.16 36.81 -26.02
CA THR A 60 -17.77 36.78 -25.54
C THR A 60 -17.36 35.35 -25.23
N GLY A 61 -16.29 34.91 -25.91
CA GLY A 61 -15.21 34.14 -25.29
C GLY A 61 -15.58 32.82 -24.65
N PHE A 62 -15.81 31.79 -25.46
CA PHE A 62 -15.44 30.44 -25.01
C PHE A 62 -13.92 30.34 -25.18
N SER A 63 -13.18 30.87 -24.21
CA SER A 63 -11.76 30.53 -24.08
C SER A 63 -11.71 29.06 -23.74
N GLU A 64 -11.19 28.26 -24.67
CA GLU A 64 -10.69 26.91 -24.38
C GLU A 64 -9.93 26.96 -23.05
N PRO A 65 -10.27 26.11 -22.06
CA PRO A 65 -9.38 25.95 -20.92
C PRO A 65 -8.11 25.33 -21.48
N SER A 66 -7.09 26.17 -21.62
CA SER A 66 -5.73 25.73 -21.93
C SER A 66 -5.27 24.81 -20.81
N LEU A 67 -5.45 23.51 -21.01
CA LEU A 67 -4.81 22.47 -20.21
C LEU A 67 -3.32 22.45 -20.58
N SER A 68 -2.57 23.39 -20.02
CA SER A 68 -1.18 23.15 -19.70
C SER A 68 -1.12 22.90 -18.20
N PRO A 69 -0.86 21.66 -17.74
CA PRO A 69 -0.46 21.44 -16.36
C PRO A 69 0.90 22.15 -16.19
N VAL A 70 0.86 23.37 -15.68
CA VAL A 70 2.05 24.06 -15.18
C VAL A 70 2.27 23.51 -13.78
N TYR A 71 3.18 22.56 -13.66
CA TYR A 71 3.87 22.26 -12.42
C TYR A 71 5.37 22.29 -12.74
N ASP A 72 5.89 23.50 -12.89
CA ASP A 72 7.33 23.80 -12.96
C ASP A 72 7.85 24.15 -11.56
N ASP A 73 7.64 23.25 -10.60
CA ASP A 73 8.36 23.33 -9.33
C ASP A 73 9.48 22.29 -9.39
N GLU A 74 10.74 22.74 -9.51
CA GLU A 74 11.94 21.88 -9.53
C GLU A 74 11.97 20.88 -8.36
N GLU A 75 11.31 21.24 -7.26
CA GLU A 75 11.06 20.40 -6.09
C GLU A 75 10.22 19.16 -6.41
N THR A 76 9.08 19.33 -7.10
CA THR A 76 8.21 18.22 -7.51
C THR A 76 8.91 17.28 -8.49
N ALA A 77 9.71 17.81 -9.42
CA ALA A 77 10.48 17.00 -10.36
C ALA A 77 11.56 16.16 -9.65
N ARG A 78 12.20 16.72 -8.63
CA ARG A 78 13.17 16.02 -7.78
C ARG A 78 12.48 14.92 -6.97
N GLU A 79 11.35 15.21 -6.34
CA GLU A 79 10.56 14.22 -5.58
C GLU A 79 10.08 13.07 -6.47
N GLN A 80 9.59 13.37 -7.67
CA GLN A 80 9.20 12.34 -8.65
C GLN A 80 10.37 11.47 -9.09
N HIS A 81 11.55 12.07 -9.31
CA HIS A 81 12.76 11.34 -9.66
C HIS A 81 13.23 10.44 -8.52
N GLU A 82 13.23 10.94 -7.28
CA GLU A 82 13.56 10.14 -6.09
C GLU A 82 12.59 8.97 -5.91
N ALA A 83 11.27 9.21 -6.07
CA ALA A 83 10.26 8.15 -6.01
C ALA A 83 10.44 7.09 -7.12
N MET A 84 10.81 7.52 -8.33
CA MET A 84 11.10 6.62 -9.44
C MET A 84 12.31 5.73 -9.15
N LEU A 85 13.40 6.29 -8.60
CA LEU A 85 14.59 5.53 -8.20
C LEU A 85 14.29 4.53 -7.08
N ALA A 86 13.48 4.92 -6.09
CA ALA A 86 13.03 4.02 -5.03
C ALA A 86 12.22 2.83 -5.59
N ALA A 87 11.31 3.09 -6.54
CA ALA A 87 10.53 2.04 -7.20
C ALA A 87 11.39 1.10 -8.06
N GLU A 88 12.40 1.64 -8.75
CA GLU A 88 13.38 0.85 -9.51
C GLU A 88 14.19 -0.07 -8.59
N ALA A 89 14.69 0.45 -7.47
CA ALA A 89 15.43 -0.32 -6.48
C ALA A 89 14.59 -1.47 -5.91
N LEU A 90 13.32 -1.21 -5.57
CA LEU A 90 12.40 -2.24 -5.09
C LEU A 90 12.16 -3.32 -6.16
N THR A 91 11.93 -2.90 -7.40
CA THR A 91 11.69 -3.81 -8.52
C THR A 91 12.90 -4.69 -8.79
N TYR A 92 14.11 -4.11 -8.74
CA TYR A 92 15.36 -4.84 -8.90
C TYR A 92 15.49 -5.97 -7.87
N LEU A 93 15.22 -5.70 -6.59
CA LEU A 93 15.31 -6.72 -5.54
C LEU A 93 14.24 -7.82 -5.72
N LEU A 94 13.00 -7.45 -6.04
CA LEU A 94 11.93 -8.44 -6.24
C LEU A 94 12.20 -9.38 -7.41
N VAL A 95 12.79 -8.86 -8.49
CA VAL A 95 13.22 -9.66 -9.65
C VAL A 95 14.43 -10.52 -9.29
N THR A 96 15.42 -9.96 -8.57
CA THR A 96 16.64 -10.68 -8.17
C THR A 96 16.35 -11.87 -7.26
N PHE A 97 15.36 -11.75 -6.37
CA PHE A 97 14.99 -12.78 -5.41
C PHE A 97 13.67 -13.49 -5.74
N GLU A 98 13.34 -13.65 -7.03
CA GLU A 98 12.08 -14.18 -7.56
C GLU A 98 11.35 -15.18 -6.63
N GLY A 99 10.27 -14.73 -5.97
CA GLY A 99 9.40 -15.53 -5.10
C GLY A 99 9.97 -15.91 -3.73
N MET A 100 11.22 -15.55 -3.41
CA MET A 100 11.83 -15.71 -2.09
C MET A 100 11.60 -14.50 -1.19
N VAL A 101 11.54 -13.30 -1.77
CA VAL A 101 11.36 -12.03 -1.06
C VAL A 101 10.12 -11.30 -1.57
N GLY A 102 9.27 -10.85 -0.65
CA GLY A 102 8.07 -10.04 -0.92
C GLY A 102 8.35 -8.54 -0.84
N GLN A 103 7.36 -7.73 -1.24
CA GLN A 103 7.46 -6.27 -1.28
C GLN A 103 7.88 -5.67 0.06
N ASP A 104 7.19 -6.03 1.15
CA ASP A 104 7.46 -5.50 2.49
C ASP A 104 8.90 -5.78 2.96
N ALA A 105 9.37 -7.01 2.74
CA ALA A 105 10.72 -7.40 3.14
C ALA A 105 11.80 -6.75 2.27
N ALA A 106 11.55 -6.56 0.98
CA ALA A 106 12.46 -5.83 0.09
C ALA A 106 12.52 -4.33 0.45
N ALA A 107 11.38 -3.72 0.76
CA ALA A 107 11.31 -2.32 1.20
C ALA A 107 12.08 -2.13 2.51
N GLU A 108 11.87 -3.00 3.51
CA GLU A 108 12.63 -2.92 4.77
C GLU A 108 14.14 -3.08 4.55
N ALA A 109 14.57 -3.94 3.62
CA ALA A 109 15.98 -4.10 3.30
C ALA A 109 16.59 -2.81 2.72
N LEU A 110 15.85 -2.11 1.85
CA LEU A 110 16.27 -0.83 1.29
C LEU A 110 16.34 0.25 2.37
N GLU A 111 15.32 0.36 3.22
CA GLU A 111 15.33 1.36 4.30
C GLU A 111 16.50 1.15 5.27
N ARG A 112 16.76 -0.10 5.68
CA ARG A 112 17.88 -0.45 6.57
C ARG A 112 19.26 -0.21 5.96
N SER A 113 19.35 -0.28 4.64
CA SER A 113 20.59 -0.03 3.89
C SER A 113 20.72 1.42 3.43
N ASN A 114 19.84 2.32 3.87
CA ASN A 114 19.79 3.71 3.42
C ASN A 114 19.67 3.81 1.89
N TRP A 115 18.77 3.01 1.33
CA TRP A 115 18.46 2.92 -0.10
C TRP A 115 19.64 2.51 -0.99
N ASP A 116 20.66 1.86 -0.42
CA ASP A 116 21.76 1.24 -1.15
C ASP A 116 21.36 -0.18 -1.61
N THR A 117 21.23 -0.37 -2.92
CA THR A 117 20.78 -1.63 -3.53
C THR A 117 21.73 -2.79 -3.28
N ASP A 118 23.04 -2.55 -3.33
CA ASP A 118 24.05 -3.60 -3.14
C ASP A 118 24.10 -4.04 -1.67
N ALA A 119 23.98 -3.08 -0.75
CA ALA A 119 23.88 -3.36 0.67
C ALA A 119 22.56 -4.07 1.02
N ALA A 120 21.44 -3.68 0.41
CA ALA A 120 20.15 -4.36 0.56
C ALA A 120 20.20 -5.81 0.05
N GLU A 121 20.78 -6.04 -1.13
CA GLU A 121 20.97 -7.39 -1.69
C GLU A 121 21.83 -8.24 -0.75
N SER A 122 22.95 -7.68 -0.27
CA SER A 122 23.85 -8.35 0.66
C SER A 122 23.15 -8.72 1.97
N LEU A 123 22.28 -7.84 2.48
CA LEU A 123 21.47 -8.10 3.66
C LEU A 123 20.47 -9.24 3.41
N LEU A 124 19.72 -9.20 2.31
CA LEU A 124 18.75 -10.24 1.97
C LEU A 124 19.41 -11.61 1.75
N ARG A 125 20.58 -11.65 1.09
CA ARG A 125 21.36 -12.89 0.95
C ARG A 125 21.75 -13.49 2.29
N ARG A 126 22.15 -12.66 3.26
CA ARG A 126 22.44 -13.13 4.62
C ARG A 126 21.19 -13.68 5.29
N VAL A 127 20.08 -12.96 5.25
CA VAL A 127 18.82 -13.42 5.86
C VAL A 127 18.33 -14.74 5.27
N LEU A 128 18.47 -14.94 3.95
CA LEU A 128 17.97 -16.12 3.25
C LEU A 128 18.86 -17.37 3.42
N TYR A 129 20.18 -17.17 3.48
CA TYR A 129 21.13 -18.29 3.37
C TYR A 129 22.04 -18.45 4.59
N GLU A 130 22.13 -17.46 5.47
CA GLU A 130 22.86 -17.57 6.72
C GLU A 130 21.99 -18.33 7.74
N PRO A 131 22.53 -19.36 8.42
CA PRO A 131 21.76 -20.10 9.41
C PRO A 131 21.33 -19.16 10.55
N PRO A 132 20.06 -19.21 10.98
CA PRO A 132 19.56 -18.31 12.01
C PRO A 132 20.35 -18.51 13.32
N PRO A 133 20.81 -17.42 13.96
CA PRO A 133 21.51 -17.52 15.22
C PRO A 133 20.53 -17.91 16.33
N GLY A 134 20.77 -19.06 16.97
CA GLY A 134 20.04 -19.50 18.16
C GLY A 134 19.16 -20.74 17.98
N PRO A 135 18.51 -21.20 19.06
CA PRO A 135 17.67 -22.40 19.03
C PRO A 135 16.36 -22.12 18.29
N ALA A 136 15.94 -23.09 17.46
CA ALA A 136 14.63 -23.04 16.81
C ALA A 136 13.48 -22.94 17.82
N VAL A 137 12.35 -22.38 17.39
CA VAL A 137 11.14 -22.26 18.23
C VAL A 137 10.56 -23.63 18.55
N CYS A 138 10.16 -23.82 19.81
CA CYS A 138 9.53 -25.03 20.29
C CYS A 138 8.13 -25.19 19.70
N LYS A 139 7.96 -26.15 18.79
CA LYS A 139 6.65 -26.48 18.20
C LYS A 139 5.60 -26.83 19.26
N PHE A 140 5.98 -27.56 20.31
CA PHE A 140 5.06 -27.95 21.38
C PHE A 140 4.62 -26.77 22.24
N TYR A 141 5.47 -25.75 22.38
CA TYR A 141 5.10 -24.53 23.08
C TYR A 141 4.05 -23.75 22.31
N LEU A 142 4.20 -23.62 20.98
CA LEU A 142 3.20 -23.00 20.11
C LEU A 142 1.83 -23.68 20.17
N MET A 143 1.79 -25.00 20.43
CA MET A 143 0.55 -25.78 20.60
C MET A 143 0.04 -25.81 22.05
N GLY A 144 0.74 -25.17 23.00
CA GLY A 144 0.39 -25.20 24.43
C GLY A 144 0.62 -26.56 25.12
N GLN A 145 1.43 -27.44 24.53
CA GLN A 145 1.68 -28.81 25.01
C GLN A 145 3.07 -28.99 25.63
N CYS A 146 3.96 -27.99 25.54
CA CYS A 146 5.28 -28.07 26.17
C CYS A 146 5.14 -28.05 27.70
N ARG A 147 5.71 -29.04 28.38
CA ARG A 147 5.73 -29.14 29.85
C ARG A 147 7.14 -29.08 30.44
N ARG A 148 8.15 -28.80 29.61
CA ARG A 148 9.55 -28.71 30.04
C ARG A 148 9.85 -27.28 30.49
N LEU A 149 10.43 -27.13 31.69
CA LEU A 149 10.94 -25.85 32.16
C LEU A 149 12.26 -25.47 31.48
N ASP A 150 13.08 -26.46 31.11
CA ASP A 150 14.39 -26.35 30.48
C ASP A 150 14.32 -26.74 29.00
N CYS A 151 13.39 -26.14 28.23
CA CYS A 151 13.27 -26.49 26.83
C CYS A 151 14.53 -26.08 26.04
N TYR A 152 15.11 -27.02 25.29
CA TYR A 152 16.24 -26.74 24.40
C TYR A 152 15.86 -25.80 23.24
N PHE A 153 14.57 -25.74 22.92
CA PHE A 153 14.01 -24.89 21.88
C PHE A 153 13.47 -23.59 22.47
N SER A 154 13.51 -22.50 21.71
CA SER A 154 13.01 -21.20 22.17
C SER A 154 11.48 -21.23 22.38
N HIS A 155 11.01 -20.67 23.49
CA HIS A 155 9.60 -20.40 23.73
C HIS A 155 9.18 -19.00 23.25
N ASP A 156 10.12 -18.23 22.70
CA ASP A 156 9.84 -16.91 22.16
C ASP A 156 9.70 -16.96 20.63
N ALA A 157 8.46 -16.85 20.15
CA ALA A 157 8.14 -16.81 18.73
C ALA A 157 8.39 -15.42 18.10
N SER A 158 8.37 -14.36 18.91
CA SER A 158 8.54 -12.98 18.44
C SER A 158 9.95 -12.70 17.95
N GLN A 159 10.94 -13.48 18.40
CA GLN A 159 12.32 -13.36 17.92
C GLN A 159 12.57 -14.02 16.57
N THR A 160 11.64 -14.87 16.13
CA THR A 160 11.77 -15.61 14.88
C THR A 160 11.05 -14.86 13.76
N MET A 161 11.78 -14.65 12.66
CA MET A 161 11.24 -14.01 11.47
C MET A 161 10.12 -14.84 10.85
N CYS A 162 9.05 -14.17 10.44
CA CYS A 162 7.95 -14.78 9.72
C CYS A 162 8.38 -15.13 8.28
N LYS A 163 8.56 -16.42 8.00
CA LYS A 163 8.89 -16.91 6.65
C LYS A 163 7.87 -16.55 5.56
N TYR A 164 6.61 -16.36 5.94
CA TYR A 164 5.54 -16.02 4.99
C TYR A 164 5.55 -14.54 4.67
N TRP A 165 5.85 -13.71 5.67
CA TRP A 165 6.05 -12.27 5.46
C TRP A 165 7.28 -12.01 4.61
N LEU A 166 8.37 -12.74 4.86
CA LEU A 166 9.57 -12.66 4.03
C LEU A 166 9.23 -12.87 2.55
N LYS A 167 8.27 -13.74 2.24
CA LYS A 167 7.78 -14.03 0.88
C LYS A 167 6.61 -13.14 0.40
N GLY A 168 6.06 -12.27 1.24
CA GLY A 168 4.86 -11.48 0.93
C GLY A 168 3.55 -12.27 0.89
N THR A 169 3.45 -13.39 1.61
CA THR A 169 2.27 -14.29 1.64
C THR A 169 1.66 -14.45 3.04
N CYS A 170 2.09 -13.64 4.02
CA CYS A 170 1.55 -13.69 5.36
C CYS A 170 0.13 -13.12 5.40
N THR A 171 -0.84 -13.91 5.84
CA THR A 171 -2.24 -13.45 5.99
C THR A 171 -2.54 -12.82 7.35
N ALA A 172 -1.62 -12.97 8.31
CA ALA A 172 -1.81 -12.46 9.67
C ALA A 172 -1.52 -10.96 9.80
N GLY A 173 -0.82 -10.35 8.83
CA GLY A 173 -0.45 -8.93 8.88
C GLY A 173 0.26 -8.57 10.18
N SER A 174 -0.13 -7.46 10.81
CA SER A 174 0.40 -6.99 12.10
C SER A 174 0.08 -7.90 13.29
N SER A 175 -0.90 -8.82 13.17
CA SER A 175 -1.27 -9.77 14.23
C SER A 175 -0.46 -11.07 14.18
N CYS A 176 0.59 -11.13 13.36
CA CYS A 176 1.42 -12.32 13.25
C CYS A 176 2.16 -12.63 14.57
N ILE A 177 2.18 -13.90 14.96
CA ILE A 177 2.96 -14.38 16.12
C ILE A 177 4.48 -14.37 15.89
N PHE A 178 4.88 -14.28 14.62
CA PHE A 178 6.27 -14.19 14.18
C PHE A 178 6.55 -12.76 13.75
N ARG A 179 7.81 -12.33 13.85
CA ARG A 179 8.19 -10.95 13.54
C ARG A 179 8.21 -10.68 12.04
N HIS A 180 7.66 -9.54 11.65
CA HIS A 180 7.76 -8.93 10.33
C HIS A 180 8.91 -7.91 10.34
N ALA A 181 10.13 -8.41 10.52
CA ALA A 181 11.35 -7.59 10.52
C ALA A 181 12.57 -8.45 10.19
N LEU A 182 13.47 -7.92 9.37
CA LEU A 182 14.67 -8.60 8.87
C LEU A 182 15.71 -8.87 9.96
N LEU A 183 15.84 -7.98 10.94
CA LEU A 183 16.71 -8.17 12.10
C LEU A 183 15.89 -8.01 13.39
N ALA A 184 16.38 -8.61 14.47
CA ALA A 184 15.93 -8.22 15.80
C ALA A 184 16.50 -6.84 16.08
N ASP A 185 15.68 -5.90 16.55
CA ASP A 185 16.19 -4.66 17.11
C ASP A 185 17.05 -5.04 18.32
N ALA A 186 18.36 -4.92 18.16
CA ALA A 186 19.29 -5.13 19.26
C ALA A 186 19.26 -3.86 20.11
N ASP A 187 18.66 -3.95 21.30
CA ASP A 187 18.77 -2.93 22.35
C ASP A 187 20.23 -2.62 22.73
#